data_AF-A0A3R7E0T3-F1
#
_entry.id   AF-A0A3R7E0T3-F1
#
_cell.length_a   1.000
_cell.length_b   1.000
_cell.length_c   1.000
_cell.angle_alpha   90.00
_cell.angle_beta   90.00
_cell.angle_gamma   90.00
#
_symmetry.space_group_name_H-M   'P 1'
#
loop_
_entity.id
_entity.type
_entity.pdbx_description
1 polymer ?
#
loop_
_entity_poly.entity_id
_entity_poly.type
_entity_poly.pdbx_seq_one_letter_code
_entity_poly.pdbx_strand_id
1 'polypeptide(L)'
;MVNHPPYTVVLTYTDDPRQLTIQAVDSSLVAPLVAGKMEVPFFLDDEEFRFDDELARQLGVAMLNLIAAGRPDVKKYLTLTQHPIDRPSEE
;
A
#
# COMPACT_ATOMS: atom_id res chain seq x y z
N MET A 1 -20.45 -17.47 -7.57
CA MET A 1 -19.41 -16.44 -7.44
C MET A 1 -20.01 -15.13 -7.90
N VAL A 2 -20.01 -14.11 -7.05
CA VAL A 2 -20.52 -12.78 -7.42
C VAL A 2 -19.46 -12.14 -8.32
N ASN A 3 -19.86 -11.75 -9.55
CA ASN A 3 -18.98 -11.02 -10.45
C ASN A 3 -18.83 -9.59 -9.93
N HIS A 4 -17.72 -9.34 -9.26
CA HIS A 4 -17.38 -8.03 -8.76
C HIS A 4 -16.67 -7.24 -9.87
N PRO A 5 -17.15 -6.04 -10.27
CA PRO A 5 -16.39 -5.18 -11.16
C PRO A 5 -15.03 -4.80 -10.53
N PRO A 6 -14.03 -4.38 -11.33
CA PRO A 6 -12.72 -4.01 -10.80
C PRO A 6 -12.82 -2.95 -9.69
N TYR A 7 -12.23 -3.25 -8.54
CA TYR A 7 -12.19 -2.33 -7.41
C TYR A 7 -10.83 -1.67 -7.28
N THR A 8 -10.86 -0.42 -6.84
CA THR A 8 -9.70 0.28 -6.30
C THR A 8 -9.74 0.14 -4.78
N VAL A 9 -8.57 -0.08 -4.17
CA VAL A 9 -8.43 -0.12 -2.71
C VAL A 9 -8.06 1.27 -2.21
N VAL A 10 -8.87 1.80 -1.30
CA VAL A 10 -8.57 3.04 -0.57
C VAL A 10 -8.14 2.69 0.84
N LEU A 11 -7.00 3.23 1.27
CA LEU A 11 -6.53 3.13 2.65
C LEU A 11 -6.68 4.51 3.31
N THR A 12 -7.47 4.57 4.38
CA THR A 12 -7.67 5.78 5.17
C THR A 12 -7.07 5.61 6.55
N TYR A 13 -6.33 6.61 7.02
CA TYR A 13 -5.88 6.72 8.41
C TYR A 13 -6.69 7.81 9.14
N THR A 14 -7.18 7.53 10.34
CA THR A 14 -7.85 8.49 11.23
C THR A 14 -7.09 8.58 12.56
N ASP A 15 -7.10 9.74 13.19
CA ASP A 15 -6.41 9.95 14.47
C ASP A 15 -7.32 9.71 15.70
N ASP A 16 -8.64 9.88 15.54
CA ASP A 16 -9.65 9.62 16.57
C ASP A 16 -10.95 9.00 15.97
N PRO A 17 -11.21 7.69 16.17
CA PRO A 17 -10.30 6.73 16.76
C PRO A 17 -9.05 6.56 15.87
N ARG A 18 -7.92 6.23 16.49
CA ARG A 18 -6.71 5.91 15.75
C ARG A 18 -6.90 4.61 14.99
N GLN A 19 -7.08 4.68 13.68
CA GLN A 19 -7.49 3.53 12.89
C GLN A 19 -6.98 3.60 11.45
N LEU A 20 -6.71 2.43 10.88
CA LEU A 20 -6.61 2.21 9.45
C LEU A 20 -7.90 1.55 8.96
N THR A 21 -8.47 2.07 7.89
CA THR A 21 -9.63 1.49 7.21
C THR A 21 -9.29 1.22 5.76
N ILE A 22 -9.58 0.00 5.31
CA ILE A 22 -9.43 -0.44 3.93
C ILE A 22 -10.82 -0.53 3.33
N GLN A 23 -11.04 0.16 2.22
CA GLN A 23 -12.29 0.13 1.47
C GLN A 23 -12.04 -0.34 0.03
N ALA A 24 -12.87 -1.27 -0.44
CA ALA A 24 -12.99 -1.55 -1.87
C ALA A 24 -14.01 -0.58 -2.47
N VAL A 25 -13.60 0.19 -3.47
CA VAL A 25 -14.41 1.22 -4.13
C VAL A 25 -14.45 0.95 -5.62
N ASP A 26 -15.58 1.23 -6.28
CA ASP A 26 -15.67 1.17 -7.73
C ASP A 26 -14.58 2.05 -8.38
N SER A 27 -13.75 1.43 -9.22
CA SER A 27 -12.61 2.11 -9.84
C SER A 27 -13.02 3.31 -10.69
N SER A 28 -14.22 3.29 -11.29
CA SER A 28 -14.75 4.41 -12.09
C SER A 28 -14.98 5.67 -11.25
N LEU A 29 -15.29 5.51 -9.95
CA LEU A 29 -15.48 6.63 -9.02
C LEU A 29 -14.14 7.22 -8.56
N VAL A 30 -13.08 6.39 -8.50
CA VAL A 30 -11.77 6.82 -7.99
C VAL A 30 -10.89 7.42 -9.09
N ALA A 31 -10.96 6.90 -10.32
CA ALA A 31 -10.14 7.33 -11.45
C ALA A 31 -10.04 8.87 -11.63
N PRO A 32 -11.15 9.65 -11.64
CA PRO A 32 -11.05 11.10 -11.78
C PRO A 32 -10.44 11.81 -10.56
N LEU A 33 -10.48 11.20 -9.36
CA LEU A 33 -9.95 11.79 -8.13
C LEU A 33 -8.42 11.69 -8.05
N VAL A 34 -7.86 10.61 -8.60
CA VAL A 34 -6.41 10.35 -8.58
C VAL A 34 -5.68 10.93 -9.79
N ALA A 35 -6.40 11.36 -10.82
CA ALA A 35 -5.82 11.98 -12.01
C ALA A 35 -4.93 13.19 -11.65
N GLY A 36 -3.66 13.13 -12.06
CA GLY A 36 -2.67 14.20 -11.83
C GLY A 36 -2.25 14.36 -10.36
N LYS A 37 -2.51 13.37 -9.50
CA LYS A 37 -2.00 13.34 -8.12
C LYS A 37 -0.63 12.67 -8.06
N MET A 38 0.01 12.78 -6.91
CA MET A 38 1.30 12.13 -6.67
C MET A 38 1.15 10.62 -6.73
N GLU A 39 2.04 9.97 -7.49
CA GLU A 39 2.09 8.53 -7.67
C GLU A 39 3.38 7.97 -7.10
N VAL A 40 3.30 6.78 -6.49
CA VAL A 40 4.46 5.98 -6.09
C VAL A 40 4.38 4.69 -6.89
N PRO A 41 5.01 4.63 -8.09
CA PRO A 41 4.90 3.46 -8.95
C PRO A 41 5.68 2.27 -8.37
N PHE A 42 5.07 1.09 -8.43
CA PHE A 42 5.74 -0.19 -8.25
C PHE A 42 5.79 -0.86 -9.62
N PHE A 43 6.97 -1.01 -10.18
CA PHE A 43 7.14 -1.73 -11.45
C PHE A 43 7.12 -3.23 -11.16
N LEU A 44 6.25 -3.96 -11.86
CA LEU A 44 6.05 -5.39 -11.70
C LEU A 44 6.66 -6.19 -12.88
N ASP A 45 7.56 -5.56 -13.64
CA ASP A 45 8.12 -6.10 -14.89
C ASP A 45 9.28 -7.07 -14.61
N ASP A 46 8.92 -8.26 -14.15
CA ASP A 46 9.73 -9.46 -14.35
C ASP A 46 8.81 -10.59 -14.80
N GLU A 47 9.26 -11.42 -15.75
CA GLU A 47 8.52 -12.60 -16.24
C GLU A 47 8.19 -13.60 -15.09
N GLU A 48 8.80 -13.42 -13.91
CA GLU A 48 8.55 -14.15 -12.66
C GLU A 48 7.78 -13.36 -11.59
N PHE A 49 7.09 -12.26 -11.94
CA PHE A 49 6.37 -11.44 -10.97
C PHE A 49 5.39 -12.27 -10.12
N ARG A 50 5.56 -12.17 -8.79
CA ARG A 50 4.70 -12.81 -7.79
C ARG A 50 4.36 -11.82 -6.69
N PHE A 51 3.14 -11.91 -6.17
CA PHE A 51 2.79 -11.31 -4.89
C PHE A 51 3.43 -12.13 -3.76
N ASP A 52 4.73 -11.93 -3.55
CA ASP A 52 5.48 -12.54 -2.46
C ASP A 52 5.49 -11.66 -1.19
N ASP A 53 6.04 -12.21 -0.11
CA ASP A 53 6.09 -11.53 1.18
C ASP A 53 6.93 -10.25 1.14
N GLU A 54 7.96 -10.20 0.29
CA GLU A 54 8.81 -9.01 0.15
C GLU A 54 8.04 -7.88 -0.55
N LEU A 55 7.29 -8.19 -1.60
CA LEU A 55 6.41 -7.21 -2.25
C LEU A 55 5.32 -6.73 -1.29
N ALA A 56 4.67 -7.63 -0.56
CA ALA A 56 3.65 -7.27 0.42
C ALA A 56 4.21 -6.34 1.51
N ARG A 57 5.42 -6.63 1.99
CA ARG A 57 6.14 -5.81 2.96
C ARG A 57 6.48 -4.42 2.39
N GLN A 58 7.06 -4.36 1.20
CA GLN A 58 7.44 -3.10 0.54
C GLN A 58 6.21 -2.22 0.29
N LEU A 59 5.11 -2.82 -0.17
CA LEU A 59 3.84 -2.12 -0.35
C LEU A 59 3.33 -1.52 0.97
N GLY A 60 3.33 -2.29 2.06
CA GLY A 60 2.96 -1.83 3.39
C GLY A 60 3.82 -0.67 3.88
N VAL A 61 5.14 -0.77 3.73
CA VAL A 61 6.11 0.26 4.09
C VAL A 61 5.85 1.56 3.33
N ALA A 62 5.63 1.48 2.02
CA ALA A 62 5.35 2.65 1.19
C ALA A 62 4.04 3.33 1.59
N MET A 63 2.96 2.57 1.81
CA MET A 63 1.68 3.12 2.25
C MET A 63 1.80 3.86 3.59
N LEU A 64 2.49 3.27 4.57
CA LEU A 64 2.68 3.87 5.90
C LEU A 64 3.57 5.12 5.84
N ASN A 65 4.63 5.10 5.03
CA ASN A 65 5.46 6.28 4.80
C ASN A 65 4.68 7.42 4.10
N LEU A 66 3.79 7.09 3.17
CA LEU A 66 2.93 8.07 2.51
C LEU A 66 1.93 8.71 3.49
N ILE A 67 1.33 7.92 4.38
CA ILE A 67 0.50 8.44 5.49
C ILE A 67 1.33 9.39 6.36
N ALA A 68 2.55 8.99 6.73
CA ALA A 68 3.43 9.79 7.56
C ALA A 68 3.98 11.05 6.87
N ALA A 69 4.03 11.09 5.54
CA ALA A 69 4.33 12.29 4.78
C ALA A 69 3.21 13.34 4.90
N GLY A 70 1.95 12.90 4.87
CA GLY A 70 0.78 13.76 5.10
C GLY A 70 0.52 14.09 6.58
N ARG A 71 0.99 13.24 7.50
CA ARG A 71 0.82 13.38 8.96
C ARG A 71 2.12 13.06 9.70
N PRO A 72 3.01 14.06 9.87
CA PRO A 72 4.35 13.83 10.43
C PRO A 72 4.36 13.17 11.81
N ASP A 73 3.33 13.40 12.62
CA ASP A 73 3.17 12.75 13.93
C ASP A 73 3.10 11.22 13.85
N VAL A 74 2.65 10.66 12.73
CA VAL A 74 2.59 9.21 12.54
C VAL A 74 3.99 8.60 12.52
N LYS A 75 5.03 9.36 12.15
CA LYS A 75 6.42 8.87 12.09
C LYS A 75 6.89 8.26 13.42
N LYS A 76 6.42 8.77 14.56
CA LYS A 76 6.81 8.26 15.89
C LYS A 76 6.23 6.87 16.21
N TYR A 77 5.29 6.39 15.40
CA TYR A 77 4.68 5.08 15.51
C TYR A 77 5.18 4.09 14.45
N LEU A 78 6.09 4.51 13.56
CA LEU A 78 6.62 3.67 12.50
C LEU A 78 7.90 2.97 12.95
N THR A 79 7.84 1.65 13.07
CA THR A 79 9.01 0.77 13.23
C THR A 79 9.08 -0.17 12.03
N LEU A 80 9.49 0.39 10.89
CA LEU A 80 9.48 -0.31 9.60
C LEU A 80 10.88 -0.81 9.26
N THR A 81 10.99 -2.08 8.85
CA THR A 81 12.22 -2.60 8.25
C THR A 81 12.45 -1.92 6.91
N GLN A 82 13.60 -1.25 6.75
CA GLN A 82 13.92 -0.51 5.52
C GLN A 82 14.68 -1.37 4.49
N HIS A 83 15.29 -2.46 4.94
CA HIS A 83 16.04 -3.38 4.10
C HIS A 83 15.19 -4.60 3.69
N PRO A 84 15.53 -5.29 2.60
CA PRO A 84 14.86 -6.54 2.21
C PRO A 84 14.86 -7.57 3.34
N ILE A 85 13.85 -8.43 3.38
CA ILE A 85 13.88 -9.60 4.27
C ILE A 85 15.00 -10.53 3.79
N ASP A 86 15.92 -10.90 4.69
CA ASP A 86 16.91 -11.95 4.41
C ASP A 86 16.16 -13.23 4.03
N ARG A 87 16.34 -13.70 2.79
CA ARG A 87 15.81 -15.00 2.39
C ARG A 87 16.56 -16.06 3.18
N PRO A 88 15.88 -16.97 3.90
CA PRO A 88 16.59 -18.08 4.53
C PRO A 88 17.36 -18.82 3.43
N SER A 89 18.66 -19.03 3.66
CA SER A 89 19.49 -19.84 2.78
C SER A 89 18.80 -21.20 2.62
N GLU A 90 18.44 -21.57 1.40
CA GLU A 90 18.03 -22.95 1.11
C GLU A 90 19.27 -23.83 1.31
N GLU A 91 19.36 -24.52 2.45
CA GLU A 91 20.27 -25.65 2.68
C GLU A 91 19.70 -26.94 2.08
#